data_AF-A0A101JXJ8-F1
#
_entry.id   AF-A0A101JXJ8-F1
#
_cell.length_a   1.000
_cell.length_b   1.000
_cell.length_c   1.000
_cell.angle_alpha   90.00
_cell.angle_beta   90.00
_cell.angle_gamma   90.00
#
_symmetry.space_group_name_H-M   'P 1'
#
loop_
_entity.id
_entity.type
_entity.pdbx_description
1 polymer ?
#
loop_
_entity_poly.entity_id
_entity_poly.type
_entity_poly.pdbx_seq_one_letter_code
_entity_poly.pdbx_strand_id
1 'polypeptide(L)'
;MAESGIRLPHLVGMAAELRQVLAAHALRGCEHVVEIGGAGLPITGFLTHRPASVTVVDPKIPAFADETLNGAPCRVRHIAAKLQQVELAPSAGRLGLVLLGLSLKPYGSAPALGDELLALARRAEVLVIDYALTLERALGQIGPLLAVRDEPAVIDVELKLNDPALAGAGFDRRRLLVFDRD
;
A
#
# COMPACT_ATOMS: atom_id res chain seq x y z
N MET A 1 -11.58 13.82 7.47
CA MET A 1 -10.90 12.95 6.48
C MET A 1 -9.44 13.32 6.46
N ALA A 2 -8.54 12.33 6.34
CA ALA A 2 -7.13 12.62 6.21
C ALA A 2 -6.83 13.35 4.90
N GLU A 3 -5.94 14.35 4.95
CA GLU A 3 -5.55 15.11 3.76
C GLU A 3 -4.58 14.31 2.88
N SER A 4 -4.69 14.49 1.57
CA SER A 4 -3.65 14.01 0.66
C SER A 4 -2.38 14.85 0.78
N GLY A 5 -1.22 14.23 0.70
CA GLY A 5 0.06 14.91 0.72
C GLY A 5 0.56 15.39 -0.64
N ILE A 6 1.88 15.58 -0.76
CA ILE A 6 2.52 16.00 -2.01
C ILE A 6 2.41 14.86 -3.02
N ARG A 7 1.40 14.95 -3.88
CA ARG A 7 1.20 13.98 -4.97
C ARG A 7 2.26 14.18 -6.04
N LEU A 8 2.76 13.08 -6.58
CA LEU A 8 3.56 13.14 -7.80
C LEU A 8 2.66 13.64 -8.94
N PRO A 9 3.10 14.57 -9.80
CA PRO A 9 2.24 15.13 -10.86
C PRO A 9 1.58 14.07 -11.76
N HIS A 10 2.28 12.96 -12.01
CA HIS A 10 1.78 11.81 -12.78
C HIS A 10 0.96 10.81 -11.94
N LEU A 11 0.67 11.07 -10.68
CA LEU A 11 -0.21 10.24 -9.83
C LEU A 11 -1.38 11.07 -9.30
N VAL A 12 -1.80 12.04 -10.09
CA VAL A 12 -2.98 12.88 -9.84
C VAL A 12 -4.10 12.45 -10.77
N GLY A 13 -5.34 12.46 -10.26
CA GLY A 13 -6.54 12.23 -11.08
C GLY A 13 -7.05 10.79 -11.08
N MET A 14 -8.27 10.63 -11.61
CA MET A 14 -9.12 9.44 -11.51
C MET A 14 -8.41 8.12 -11.88
N ALA A 15 -7.60 8.13 -12.95
CA ALA A 15 -6.89 6.92 -13.38
C ALA A 15 -5.88 6.44 -12.33
N ALA A 16 -5.17 7.37 -11.68
CA ALA A 16 -4.23 7.04 -10.64
C ALA A 16 -4.92 6.56 -9.35
N GLU A 17 -6.14 7.03 -9.06
CA GLU A 17 -6.95 6.68 -7.88
C GLU A 17 -7.50 5.24 -7.94
N LEU A 18 -7.62 4.65 -9.14
CA LEU A 18 -8.09 3.28 -9.29
C LEU A 18 -7.26 2.28 -8.48
N ARG A 19 -5.96 2.53 -8.31
CA ARG A 19 -5.07 1.69 -7.50
C ARG A 19 -5.52 1.66 -6.03
N GLN A 20 -5.87 2.81 -5.47
CA GLN A 20 -6.39 2.94 -4.12
C GLN A 20 -7.74 2.24 -3.97
N VAL A 21 -8.65 2.42 -4.95
CA VAL A 21 -9.97 1.77 -4.95
C VAL A 21 -9.84 0.25 -4.93
N LEU A 22 -9.02 -0.31 -5.83
CA LEU A 22 -8.81 -1.76 -5.91
C LEU A 22 -8.15 -2.31 -4.64
N ALA A 23 -7.14 -1.62 -4.10
CA ALA A 23 -6.50 -2.01 -2.85
C ALA A 23 -7.48 -1.97 -1.67
N ALA A 24 -8.25 -0.89 -1.52
CA ALA A 24 -9.25 -0.77 -0.46
C ALA A 24 -10.34 -1.85 -0.55
N HIS A 25 -10.79 -2.18 -1.77
CA HIS A 25 -11.77 -3.25 -1.99
C HIS A 25 -11.28 -4.62 -1.52
N ALA A 26 -10.01 -4.95 -1.80
CA ALA A 26 -9.41 -6.20 -1.37
C ALA A 26 -9.36 -6.34 0.17
N LEU A 27 -9.27 -5.23 0.89
CA LEU A 27 -9.11 -5.19 2.35
C LEU A 27 -10.43 -5.16 3.14
N ARG A 28 -11.59 -5.24 2.48
CA ARG A 28 -12.91 -5.00 3.11
C ARG A 28 -13.24 -5.90 4.32
N GLY A 29 -12.50 -6.99 4.52
CA GLY A 29 -12.63 -7.91 5.66
C GLY A 29 -11.52 -7.79 6.71
N CYS A 30 -10.52 -6.93 6.51
CA CYS A 30 -9.38 -6.80 7.43
C CYS A 30 -9.73 -5.92 8.63
N GLU A 31 -9.42 -6.42 9.83
CA GLU A 31 -9.58 -5.67 11.08
C GLU A 31 -8.49 -4.62 11.24
N HIS A 32 -7.27 -4.94 10.83
CA HIS A 32 -6.12 -4.04 10.86
C HIS A 32 -5.57 -3.84 9.45
N VAL A 33 -5.37 -2.59 9.06
CA VAL A 33 -4.82 -2.24 7.74
C VAL A 33 -3.49 -1.52 7.92
N VAL A 34 -2.46 -1.99 7.21
CA VAL A 34 -1.19 -1.29 7.05
C VAL A 34 -0.98 -0.96 5.58
N GLU A 35 -0.78 0.30 5.27
CA GLU A 35 -0.40 0.78 3.94
C GLU A 35 1.04 1.30 3.98
N ILE A 36 1.82 0.90 2.96
CA ILE A 36 3.17 1.41 2.72
C ILE A 36 3.19 2.02 1.32
N GLY A 37 3.47 3.33 1.25
CA GLY A 37 3.47 4.10 0.00
C GLY A 37 2.12 4.76 -0.28
N GLY A 38 1.74 4.81 -1.57
CA GLY A 38 0.53 5.50 -2.03
C GLY A 38 0.78 6.86 -2.69
N ALA A 39 2.01 7.35 -2.65
CA ALA A 39 2.49 8.53 -3.37
C ALA A 39 1.70 9.81 -3.05
N GLY A 40 1.45 10.02 -1.76
CA GLY A 40 0.70 11.18 -1.29
C GLY A 40 -0.82 10.98 -1.28
N LEU A 41 -1.34 9.82 -1.68
CA LEU A 41 -2.77 9.50 -1.67
C LEU A 41 -3.06 8.20 -0.91
N PRO A 42 -3.26 8.29 0.42
CA PRO A 42 -3.60 7.15 1.27
C PRO A 42 -4.89 6.44 0.88
N ILE A 43 -4.96 5.13 1.09
CA ILE A 43 -6.20 4.35 0.89
C ILE A 43 -7.26 4.65 1.96
N THR A 44 -6.92 5.35 3.04
CA THR A 44 -7.84 5.62 4.17
C THR A 44 -9.18 6.22 3.71
N GLY A 45 -9.17 7.11 2.71
CA GLY A 45 -10.40 7.71 2.16
C GLY A 45 -11.21 6.79 1.23
N PHE A 46 -10.66 5.63 0.87
CA PHE A 46 -11.27 4.64 -0.04
C PHE A 46 -11.78 3.41 0.68
N LEU A 47 -11.41 3.21 1.95
CA LEU A 47 -11.93 2.12 2.78
C LEU A 47 -13.41 2.36 3.07
N THR A 48 -14.24 1.36 2.78
CA THR A 48 -15.69 1.42 3.00
C THR A 48 -16.16 0.60 4.20
N HIS A 49 -15.30 -0.30 4.71
CA HIS A 49 -15.59 -1.10 5.91
C HIS A 49 -15.17 -0.38 7.19
N ARG A 50 -15.24 -1.08 8.32
CA ARG A 50 -14.97 -0.55 9.67
C ARG A 50 -13.79 -1.28 10.32
N PRO A 51 -12.55 -1.04 9.87
CA PRO A 51 -11.38 -1.61 10.53
C PRO A 51 -11.20 -1.04 11.94
N ALA A 52 -10.61 -1.81 12.84
CA ALA A 52 -10.21 -1.36 14.16
C ALA A 52 -9.00 -0.41 14.10
N SER A 53 -8.11 -0.57 13.10
CA SER A 53 -6.99 0.35 12.88
C SER A 53 -6.57 0.48 11.43
N VAL A 54 -6.07 1.67 11.07
CA VAL A 54 -5.43 1.95 9.79
C VAL A 54 -4.12 2.69 10.04
N THR A 55 -3.00 2.10 9.63
CA THR A 55 -1.67 2.73 9.69
C THR A 55 -1.16 2.95 8.28
N VAL A 56 -0.81 4.18 7.93
CA VAL A 56 -0.24 4.54 6.62
C VAL A 56 1.17 5.07 6.83
N VAL A 57 2.15 4.53 6.09
CA VAL A 57 3.53 4.99 6.12
C VAL A 57 3.96 5.47 4.74
N ASP A 58 4.09 6.78 4.58
CA ASP A 58 4.60 7.40 3.36
C ASP A 58 5.31 8.72 3.74
N PRO A 59 6.57 8.97 3.32
CA PRO A 59 7.24 10.24 3.61
C PRO A 59 6.60 11.45 2.92
N LYS A 60 5.62 11.26 2.02
CA LYS A 60 4.97 12.33 1.24
C LYS A 60 3.61 12.75 1.76
N ILE A 61 3.06 12.07 2.76
CA ILE A 61 1.77 12.42 3.37
C ILE A 61 1.98 13.25 4.64
N PRO A 62 1.04 14.14 5.01
CA PRO A 62 1.07 14.78 6.31
C PRO A 62 0.86 13.73 7.42
N ALA A 63 1.46 13.98 8.59
CA ALA A 63 1.12 13.19 9.77
C ALA A 63 -0.34 13.46 10.16
N PHE A 64 -1.08 12.41 10.49
CA PHE A 64 -2.50 12.49 10.83
C PHE A 64 -2.86 11.42 11.85
N ALA A 65 -3.79 11.74 12.74
CA ALA A 65 -4.31 10.83 13.73
C ALA A 65 -5.80 11.09 13.97
N ASP A 66 -6.57 10.01 14.06
CA ASP A 66 -7.99 10.03 14.41
C ASP A 66 -8.32 8.76 15.19
N GLU A 67 -9.42 8.79 15.93
CA GLU A 67 -9.99 7.62 16.61
C GLU A 67 -11.29 7.14 15.93
N THR A 68 -11.64 7.75 14.80
CA THR A 68 -12.77 7.35 13.97
C THR A 68 -12.42 7.26 12.50
N LEU A 69 -13.12 6.38 11.78
CA LEU A 69 -13.13 6.29 10.32
C LEU A 69 -14.56 6.00 9.88
N ASN A 70 -15.08 6.77 8.91
CA ASN A 70 -16.45 6.63 8.39
C ASN A 70 -17.54 6.63 9.49
N GLY A 71 -17.34 7.42 10.56
CA GLY A 71 -18.27 7.51 11.69
C GLY A 71 -18.26 6.30 12.64
N ALA A 72 -17.31 5.37 12.49
CA ALA A 72 -17.11 4.24 13.38
C ALA A 72 -15.76 4.33 14.13
N PRO A 73 -15.63 3.71 15.31
CA PRO A 73 -14.35 3.64 16.02
C PRO A 73 -13.25 3.01 15.16
N CYS A 74 -12.12 3.69 15.01
CA CYS A 74 -10.98 3.22 14.25
C CYS A 74 -9.74 4.03 14.62
N ARG A 75 -8.66 3.37 15.05
CA ARG A 75 -7.37 4.04 15.27
C ARG A 75 -6.69 4.31 13.93
N VAL A 76 -6.81 5.53 13.43
CA VAL A 76 -6.16 5.97 12.19
C VAL A 76 -4.84 6.66 12.54
N ARG A 77 -3.74 6.25 11.90
CA ARG A 77 -2.41 6.86 12.03
C ARG A 77 -1.74 6.98 10.67
N HIS A 78 -1.42 8.20 10.26
CA HIS A 78 -0.56 8.46 9.09
C HIS A 78 0.79 8.93 9.59
N ILE A 79 1.83 8.24 9.17
CA ILE A 79 3.20 8.44 9.63
C ILE A 79 4.01 8.95 8.45
N ALA A 80 4.40 10.23 8.53
CA ALA A 80 5.22 10.92 7.54
C ALA A 80 6.70 10.51 7.66
N ALA A 81 7.01 9.25 7.34
CA ALA A 81 8.35 8.69 7.51
C ALA A 81 8.68 7.66 6.43
N LYS A 82 9.96 7.34 6.29
CA LYS A 82 10.38 6.14 5.56
C LYS A 82 10.06 4.91 6.38
N LEU A 83 9.71 3.81 5.71
CA LEU A 83 9.36 2.54 6.35
C LEU A 83 10.39 2.10 7.40
N GLN A 84 11.69 2.19 7.09
CA GLN A 84 12.77 1.73 7.95
C GLN A 84 12.92 2.54 9.25
N GLN A 85 12.15 3.61 9.43
CA GLN A 85 12.14 4.42 10.64
C GLN A 85 10.91 4.15 11.52
N VAL A 86 10.06 3.22 11.11
CA VAL A 86 8.76 2.96 11.75
C VAL A 86 8.73 1.52 12.23
N GLU A 87 8.52 1.36 13.54
CA GLU A 87 8.20 0.06 14.11
C GLU A 87 6.74 -0.29 13.78
N LEU A 88 6.54 -1.34 12.97
CA LEU A 88 5.22 -1.83 12.61
C LEU A 88 4.83 -2.98 13.55
N ALA A 89 4.02 -2.66 14.56
CA ALA A 89 3.47 -3.63 15.50
C ALA A 89 1.93 -3.71 15.36
N PRO A 90 1.41 -4.35 14.28
CA PRO A 90 -0.03 -4.50 14.12
C PRO A 90 -0.62 -5.39 15.22
N SER A 91 -1.79 -5.02 15.73
CA SER A 91 -2.53 -5.79 16.72
C SER A 91 -2.94 -7.17 16.20
N ALA A 92 -3.28 -8.08 17.13
CA ALA A 92 -3.84 -9.39 16.80
C ALA A 92 -5.19 -9.23 16.08
N GLY A 93 -5.48 -10.09 15.10
CA GLY A 93 -6.65 -9.99 14.23
C GLY A 93 -6.26 -10.05 12.75
N ARG A 94 -7.26 -10.06 11.86
CA ARG A 94 -7.05 -10.18 10.42
C ARG A 94 -6.35 -8.92 9.88
N LEU A 95 -5.07 -9.06 9.56
CA LEU A 95 -4.21 -8.02 9.02
C LEU A 95 -4.28 -8.00 7.49
N GLY A 96 -4.52 -6.81 6.96
CA GLY A 96 -4.27 -6.46 5.58
C GLY A 96 -3.00 -5.62 5.44
N LEU A 97 -2.13 -5.98 4.50
CA LEU A 97 -0.96 -5.21 4.11
C LEU A 97 -1.09 -4.75 2.66
N VAL A 98 -0.84 -3.47 2.40
CA VAL A 98 -0.82 -2.89 1.06
C VAL A 98 0.53 -2.26 0.77
N LEU A 99 1.14 -2.68 -0.34
CA LEU A 99 2.32 -2.06 -0.93
C LEU A 99 1.88 -1.31 -2.19
N LEU A 100 1.57 -0.02 -2.04
CA LEU A 100 0.97 0.78 -3.10
C LEU A 100 2.05 1.56 -3.87
N GLY A 101 2.34 1.11 -5.09
CA GLY A 101 3.43 1.64 -5.90
C GLY A 101 4.81 1.20 -5.41
N LEU A 102 4.99 -0.11 -5.23
CA LEU A 102 6.23 -0.74 -4.76
C LEU A 102 7.46 -0.14 -5.46
N SER A 103 8.29 0.55 -4.68
CA SER A 103 9.51 1.20 -5.15
C SER A 103 10.39 1.61 -3.96
N LEU A 104 10.52 0.74 -2.96
CA LEU A 104 11.19 1.06 -1.70
C LEU A 104 12.66 1.41 -1.93
N LYS A 105 13.18 2.43 -1.26
CA LYS A 105 14.63 2.75 -1.29
C LYS A 105 15.27 2.28 0.01
N PRO A 106 16.57 1.92 0.00
CA PRO A 106 17.33 1.78 1.23
C PRO A 106 17.32 3.08 2.05
N TYR A 107 17.56 2.96 3.35
CA TYR A 107 17.71 4.09 4.24
C TYR A 107 18.89 3.90 5.20
N GLY A 108 19.92 4.72 5.06
CA GLY A 108 21.18 4.49 5.77
C GLY A 108 21.75 3.12 5.41
N SER A 109 22.07 2.31 6.41
CA SER A 109 22.50 0.92 6.26
C SER A 109 21.33 -0.08 6.09
N ALA A 110 20.09 0.34 6.32
CA ALA A 110 18.94 -0.55 6.24
C ALA A 110 18.56 -0.82 4.76
N PRO A 111 18.29 -2.09 4.40
CA PRO A 111 17.89 -2.45 3.04
C PRO A 111 16.53 -1.84 2.67
N ALA A 112 16.26 -1.78 1.36
CA ALA A 112 14.95 -1.34 0.86
C ALA A 112 13.83 -2.30 1.29
N LEU A 113 14.11 -3.60 1.23
CA LEU A 113 13.22 -4.69 1.60
C LEU A 113 13.94 -5.49 2.68
N GLY A 114 13.56 -5.26 3.95
CA GLY A 114 14.15 -5.93 5.11
C GLY A 114 13.28 -7.07 5.63
N ASP A 115 13.84 -7.86 6.55
CA ASP A 115 13.19 -9.04 7.13
C ASP A 115 11.87 -8.71 7.85
N GLU A 116 11.79 -7.54 8.50
CA GLU A 116 10.57 -7.08 9.17
C GLU A 116 9.40 -6.90 8.19
N LEU A 117 9.66 -6.32 7.02
CA LEU A 117 8.63 -6.17 5.99
C LEU A 117 8.23 -7.54 5.41
N LEU A 118 9.19 -8.43 5.20
CA LEU A 118 8.91 -9.79 4.73
C LEU A 118 8.12 -10.59 5.77
N ALA A 119 8.41 -10.42 7.07
CA ALA A 119 7.66 -11.02 8.16
C ALA A 119 6.24 -10.46 8.23
N LEU A 120 6.06 -9.15 8.08
CA LEU A 120 4.74 -8.52 8.00
C LEU A 120 3.94 -9.02 6.79
N ALA A 121 4.58 -9.09 5.62
CA ALA A 121 3.99 -9.61 4.40
C ALA A 121 3.63 -11.10 4.51
N ARG A 122 4.42 -11.89 5.26
CA ARG A 122 4.10 -13.29 5.57
C ARG A 122 2.96 -13.39 6.58
N ARG A 123 2.87 -12.48 7.57
CA ARG A 123 1.82 -12.49 8.59
C ARG A 123 0.46 -12.11 8.02
N ALA A 124 0.41 -11.11 7.14
CA ALA A 124 -0.85 -10.57 6.64
C ALA A 124 -1.74 -11.66 6.04
N GLU A 125 -3.01 -11.69 6.43
CA GLU A 125 -4.01 -12.54 5.83
C GLU A 125 -4.29 -12.07 4.39
N VAL A 126 -4.44 -10.75 4.20
CA VAL A 126 -4.56 -10.14 2.87
C VAL A 126 -3.30 -9.34 2.54
N LEU A 127 -2.67 -9.62 1.40
CA LEU A 127 -1.55 -8.84 0.86
C LEU A 127 -1.90 -8.28 -0.51
N VAL A 128 -1.85 -6.96 -0.64
CA VAL A 128 -2.01 -6.24 -1.90
C VAL A 128 -0.68 -5.66 -2.33
N ILE A 129 -0.28 -5.88 -3.58
CA ILE A 129 0.93 -5.30 -4.17
C ILE A 129 0.57 -4.62 -5.49
N ASP A 130 0.80 -3.32 -5.60
CA ASP A 130 0.73 -2.56 -6.84
C ASP A 130 2.13 -2.09 -7.25
N TYR A 131 2.49 -2.30 -8.52
CA TYR A 131 3.77 -1.84 -9.04
C TYR A 131 3.73 -1.53 -10.54
N ALA A 132 4.60 -0.62 -10.97
CA ALA A 132 4.80 -0.33 -12.39
C ALA A 132 5.66 -1.43 -13.04
N LEU A 133 5.23 -1.95 -14.19
CA LEU A 133 5.87 -3.08 -14.88
C LEU A 133 7.25 -2.75 -15.47
N THR A 134 7.53 -1.47 -15.66
CA THR A 134 8.77 -0.94 -16.25
C THR A 134 9.75 -0.42 -15.19
N LEU A 135 9.35 -0.40 -13.91
CA LEU A 135 10.18 0.16 -12.85
C LEU A 135 11.14 -0.92 -12.32
N GLU A 136 12.41 -0.84 -12.73
CA GLU A 136 13.47 -1.80 -12.37
C GLU A 136 13.52 -2.09 -10.86
N ARG A 137 13.38 -1.06 -10.04
CA ARG A 137 13.41 -1.23 -8.58
C ARG A 137 12.27 -2.12 -8.08
N ALA A 138 11.07 -1.96 -8.64
CA ALA A 138 9.93 -2.80 -8.28
C ALA A 138 10.17 -4.24 -8.72
N LEU A 139 10.70 -4.44 -9.93
CA LEU A 139 11.03 -5.76 -10.48
C LEU A 139 12.09 -6.49 -9.63
N GLY A 140 13.06 -5.77 -9.08
CA GLY A 140 14.03 -6.33 -8.13
C GLY A 140 13.46 -6.66 -6.74
N GLN A 141 12.28 -6.15 -6.40
CA GLN A 141 11.65 -6.30 -5.07
C GLN A 141 10.49 -7.29 -5.07
N ILE A 142 9.84 -7.50 -6.22
CA ILE A 142 8.64 -8.32 -6.29
C ILE A 142 8.93 -9.79 -5.96
N GLY A 143 10.05 -10.35 -6.43
CA GLY A 143 10.39 -11.76 -6.23
C GLY A 143 10.35 -12.20 -4.77
N PRO A 144 11.12 -11.56 -3.86
CA PRO A 144 11.07 -11.92 -2.44
C PRO A 144 9.70 -11.70 -1.78
N LEU A 145 8.92 -10.70 -2.21
CA LEU A 145 7.56 -10.47 -1.70
C LEU A 145 6.57 -11.55 -2.15
N LEU A 146 6.72 -12.09 -3.37
CA LEU A 146 5.92 -13.22 -3.84
C LEU A 146 6.33 -14.51 -3.12
N ALA A 147 7.62 -14.68 -2.83
CA ALA A 147 8.16 -15.87 -2.18
C ALA A 147 7.68 -16.09 -0.73
N VAL A 148 6.99 -15.11 -0.10
CA VAL A 148 6.36 -15.31 1.23
C VAL A 148 4.94 -15.88 1.14
N ARG A 149 4.45 -16.13 -0.08
CA ARG A 149 3.13 -16.68 -0.38
C ARG A 149 3.30 -18.02 -1.10
N ASP A 150 2.70 -19.05 -0.52
CA ASP A 150 2.70 -20.40 -1.11
C ASP A 150 1.59 -20.53 -2.18
N GLU A 151 0.46 -19.85 -1.95
CA GLU A 151 -0.69 -19.85 -2.85
C GLU A 151 -0.61 -18.73 -3.90
N PRO A 152 -1.17 -18.94 -5.10
CA PRO A 152 -1.25 -17.92 -6.13
C PRO A 152 -2.12 -16.72 -5.70
N ALA A 153 -1.94 -15.60 -6.40
CA ALA A 153 -2.78 -14.42 -6.19
C ALA A 153 -4.24 -14.73 -6.58
N VAL A 154 -5.18 -14.40 -5.70
CA VAL A 154 -6.62 -14.51 -5.96
C VAL A 154 -7.11 -13.39 -6.90
N ILE A 155 -6.38 -12.27 -6.96
CA ILE A 155 -6.56 -11.23 -7.97
C ILE A 155 -5.19 -10.95 -8.60
N ASP A 156 -5.14 -11.01 -9.92
CA ASP A 156 -3.98 -10.67 -10.72
C ASP A 156 -4.43 -9.86 -11.93
N VAL A 157 -4.21 -8.54 -11.86
CA VAL A 157 -4.70 -7.61 -12.87
C VAL A 157 -3.55 -6.77 -13.39
N GLU A 158 -3.36 -6.81 -14.71
CA GLU A 158 -2.59 -5.78 -15.40
C GLU A 158 -3.49 -4.58 -15.73
N LEU A 159 -3.03 -3.40 -15.33
CA LEU A 159 -3.68 -2.12 -15.59
C LEU A 159 -2.86 -1.34 -16.61
N LYS A 160 -3.56 -0.76 -17.59
CA LYS A 160 -3.06 0.34 -18.40
C LYS A 160 -3.81 1.60 -18.02
N LEU A 161 -3.13 2.52 -17.34
CA LEU A 161 -3.68 3.80 -16.96
C LEU A 161 -3.48 4.79 -18.11
N ASN A 162 -4.55 5.08 -18.85
CA ASN A 162 -4.52 6.01 -20.00
C ASN A 162 -4.45 7.47 -19.53
N ASP A 163 -3.33 7.83 -18.89
CA ASP A 163 -3.03 9.17 -18.41
C ASP A 163 -1.72 9.65 -19.07
N PRO A 164 -1.72 10.80 -19.76
CA PRO A 164 -0.53 11.30 -20.46
C PRO A 164 0.68 11.53 -19.56
N ALA A 165 0.47 11.95 -18.30
CA ALA A 165 1.56 12.18 -17.36
C ALA A 165 2.17 10.85 -16.87
N LEU A 166 1.34 9.81 -16.64
CA LEU A 166 1.83 8.45 -16.36
C LEU A 166 2.59 7.85 -17.53
N ALA A 167 2.05 7.97 -18.73
CA ALA A 167 2.68 7.46 -19.94
C ALA A 167 4.03 8.17 -20.17
N GLY A 168 4.07 9.51 -20.01
CA GLY A 168 5.30 10.29 -20.13
C GLY A 168 6.34 9.95 -19.05
N ALA A 169 5.91 9.54 -17.86
CA ALA A 169 6.79 9.04 -16.80
C ALA A 169 7.17 7.55 -16.97
N GLY A 170 6.53 6.85 -17.91
CA GLY A 170 6.73 5.42 -18.17
C GLY A 170 6.11 4.50 -17.11
N PHE A 171 5.14 4.95 -16.31
CA PHE A 171 4.54 4.19 -15.19
C PHE A 171 3.05 3.86 -15.38
N ASP A 172 2.55 3.99 -16.61
CA ASP A 172 1.15 3.74 -17.01
C ASP A 172 0.78 2.26 -17.03
N ARG A 173 1.75 1.37 -17.28
CA ARG A 173 1.58 -0.08 -17.21
C ARG A 173 1.89 -0.59 -15.81
N ARG A 174 0.91 -1.20 -15.16
CA ARG A 174 0.99 -1.64 -13.77
C ARG A 174 0.44 -3.03 -13.61
N ARG A 175 0.81 -3.69 -12.52
CA ARG A 175 0.19 -4.94 -12.07
C ARG A 175 -0.23 -4.78 -10.62
N LEU A 176 -1.43 -5.24 -10.33
CA LEU A 176 -1.99 -5.32 -8.98
C LEU A 176 -2.23 -6.78 -8.66
N LEU A 177 -1.61 -7.24 -7.58
CA LEU A 177 -1.73 -8.59 -7.05
C LEU A 177 -2.43 -8.55 -5.71
N VAL A 178 -3.35 -9.46 -5.46
CA VAL A 178 -3.98 -9.69 -4.16
C VAL A 178 -3.84 -11.15 -3.79
N PHE A 179 -3.31 -11.40 -2.60
CA PHE A 179 -3.27 -12.70 -1.95
C PHE A 179 -4.22 -12.65 -0.77
N ASP A 180 -5.02 -13.71 -0.59
CA ASP A 180 -5.91 -13.86 0.56
C ASP A 180 -5.71 -15.25 1.15
N ARG A 181 -5.52 -15.32 2.46
CA ARG A 181 -5.53 -16.57 3.23
C ARG A 181 -6.89 -16.62 3.89
N ASP A 182 -7.80 -17.39 3.30
CA ASP A 182 -9.16 -17.60 3.83
C ASP A 182 -9.12 -18.04 5.30
#